data_AF-A0A5R2N707-F1
#
_entry.id   AF-A0A5R2N707-F1
#
_cell.length_a   1.000
_cell.length_b   1.000
_cell.length_c   1.000
_cell.angle_alpha   90.00
_cell.angle_beta   90.00
_cell.angle_gamma   90.00
#
_symmetry.space_group_name_H-M   'P 1'
#
loop_
_entity.id
_entity.type
_entity.pdbx_description
1 polymer ?
#
loop_
_entity_poly.entity_id
_entity_poly.type
_entity_poly.pdbx_seq_one_letter_code
_entity_poly.pdbx_strand_id
1 'polypeptide(L)'
;QQEVNGNLWHFRYPVDGATFDPENPQTFITVATTRPETMLGDTAVAVHPDDERFQHLIGKSVVLPIVGRKIPVVADEYSDPEKGSGAVKITPAHDFNDFEVGKRHQLPAINILTVEAAVKLKDNEDFLAGLEATPERQAVWDELDGLDRFVARKKIVELMEAGGFLDKVEPHRHAVPHGDRGGVPIEPYLTEQWYANAAELAKPAIASVREGRT
;
A
#
# COMPACT_ATOMS: atom_id res chain seq x y z
N GLN A 1 -4.72 -15.73 -13.34
CA GLN A 1 -3.49 -15.23 -12.66
C GLN A 1 -2.28 -15.84 -13.35
N GLN A 2 -1.16 -15.13 -13.40
CA GLN A 2 0.09 -15.63 -13.97
C GLN A 2 1.19 -15.53 -12.92
N GLU A 3 2.05 -16.54 -12.80
CA GLU A 3 3.25 -16.46 -11.98
C GLU A 3 4.30 -15.60 -12.67
N VAL A 4 4.77 -14.57 -11.99
CA VAL A 4 5.79 -13.65 -12.50
C VAL A 4 6.98 -13.61 -11.56
N ASN A 5 8.18 -13.51 -12.14
CA ASN A 5 9.40 -13.21 -11.40
C ASN A 5 9.43 -11.71 -11.14
N GLY A 6 9.24 -11.30 -9.89
CA GLY A 6 9.36 -9.93 -9.45
C GLY A 6 10.38 -9.79 -8.33
N ASN A 7 10.31 -8.65 -7.65
CA ASN A 7 11.09 -8.40 -6.45
C ASN A 7 10.16 -8.06 -5.29
N LEU A 8 10.64 -8.34 -4.09
CA LEU A 8 10.12 -7.83 -2.84
C LEU A 8 11.10 -6.79 -2.33
N TRP A 9 10.66 -5.53 -2.26
CA TRP A 9 11.45 -4.41 -1.78
C TRP A 9 11.17 -4.19 -0.30
N HIS A 10 12.24 -4.05 0.48
CA HIS A 10 12.17 -3.74 1.91
C HIS A 10 12.52 -2.28 2.11
N PHE A 11 11.54 -1.47 2.51
CA PHE A 11 11.67 -0.02 2.69
C PHE A 11 11.58 0.38 4.15
N ARG A 12 12.45 1.29 4.57
CA ARG A 12 12.49 1.88 5.91
C ARG A 12 11.64 3.14 5.95
N TYR A 13 10.61 3.15 6.78
CA TYR A 13 9.80 4.33 7.07
C TYR A 13 10.26 4.90 8.42
N PRO A 14 10.84 6.11 8.45
CA PRO A 14 11.31 6.72 9.69
C PRO A 14 10.21 6.84 10.74
N VAL A 15 10.52 6.56 12.00
CA VAL A 15 9.62 6.79 13.13
C VAL A 15 9.49 8.29 13.36
N ASP A 16 8.27 8.79 13.49
CA ASP A 16 8.03 10.21 13.72
C ASP A 16 8.64 10.65 15.07
N GLY A 17 9.34 11.78 15.06
CA GLY A 17 10.07 12.30 16.22
C GLY A 17 11.42 11.63 16.51
N ALA A 18 11.83 10.62 15.74
CA ALA A 18 13.17 10.06 15.79
C ALA A 18 14.04 10.63 14.65
N THR A 19 15.33 10.84 14.90
CA THR A 19 16.29 11.10 13.83
C THR A 19 16.54 9.79 13.08
N PHE A 20 16.21 9.75 11.79
CA PHE A 20 16.44 8.58 10.96
C PHE A 20 17.93 8.22 10.92
N ASP A 21 18.22 6.95 11.21
CA ASP A 21 19.55 6.36 11.12
C ASP A 21 19.39 4.89 10.65
N PRO A 22 19.85 4.54 9.44
CA PRO A 22 19.71 3.19 8.90
C PRO A 22 20.44 2.12 9.72
N GLU A 23 21.43 2.50 10.54
CA GLU A 23 22.15 1.60 11.43
C GLU A 23 21.44 1.41 12.78
N ASN A 24 20.42 2.22 13.08
CA ASN A 24 19.64 2.14 14.31
C ASN A 24 18.18 1.73 14.02
N PRO A 25 17.82 0.45 14.23
CA PRO A 25 16.48 -0.06 13.91
C PRO A 25 15.36 0.55 14.76
N GLN A 26 15.67 1.30 15.83
CA GLN A 26 14.67 2.01 16.62
C GLN A 26 14.16 3.30 15.96
N THR A 27 14.82 3.73 14.87
CA THR A 27 14.51 5.00 14.19
C THR A 27 13.62 4.82 12.96
N PHE A 28 13.27 3.59 12.59
CA PHE A 28 12.43 3.29 11.44
C PHE A 28 11.66 1.97 11.64
N ILE A 29 10.63 1.77 10.83
CA ILE A 29 9.99 0.46 10.61
C ILE A 29 10.28 0.00 9.17
N THR A 30 10.64 -1.27 8.98
CA THR A 30 10.81 -1.83 7.64
C THR A 30 9.49 -2.43 7.15
N VAL A 31 9.01 -2.02 5.99
CA VAL A 31 7.86 -2.61 5.31
C VAL A 31 8.32 -3.34 4.05
N ALA A 32 7.65 -4.44 3.70
CA ALA A 32 7.92 -5.18 2.48
C ALA A 32 6.80 -4.96 1.44
N THR A 33 7.15 -4.71 0.18
CA THR A 33 6.17 -4.49 -0.90
C THR A 33 6.65 -5.02 -2.25
N THR A 34 5.73 -5.49 -3.08
CA THR A 34 5.96 -5.82 -4.50
C THR A 34 5.53 -4.68 -5.44
N ARG A 35 4.87 -3.64 -4.91
CA ARG A 35 4.38 -2.47 -5.66
C ARG A 35 4.90 -1.17 -5.02
N PRO A 36 6.20 -0.86 -5.18
CA PRO A 36 6.79 0.37 -4.64
C PRO A 36 6.00 1.64 -4.95
N GLU A 37 5.47 1.77 -6.17
CA GLU A 37 4.74 2.96 -6.62
C GLU A 37 3.47 3.26 -5.82
N THR A 38 2.84 2.24 -5.27
CA THR A 38 1.63 2.43 -4.44
C THR A 38 1.94 3.09 -3.11
N MET A 39 3.21 3.12 -2.67
CA MET A 39 3.58 3.73 -1.40
C MET A 39 3.19 5.20 -1.30
N LEU A 40 3.08 5.90 -2.43
CA LEU A 40 2.66 7.31 -2.46
C LEU A 40 1.25 7.52 -1.84
N GLY A 41 0.41 6.49 -1.90
CA GLY A 41 -0.94 6.48 -1.35
C GLY A 41 -1.06 5.83 0.02
N ASP A 42 0.04 5.52 0.71
CA ASP A 42 -0.01 4.84 2.00
C ASP A 42 -0.65 5.74 3.06
N THR A 43 -1.46 5.10 3.91
CA THR A 43 -2.19 5.77 4.99
C THR A 43 -2.02 5.11 6.35
N ALA A 44 -1.36 3.95 6.42
CA ALA A 44 -0.85 3.37 7.66
C ALA A 44 0.26 2.34 7.38
N VAL A 45 0.91 1.88 8.46
CA VAL A 45 1.63 0.61 8.49
C VAL A 45 0.89 -0.32 9.45
N ALA A 46 0.50 -1.51 9.00
CA ALA A 46 -0.10 -2.52 9.85
C ALA A 46 0.97 -3.46 10.41
N VAL A 47 0.85 -3.80 11.68
CA VAL A 47 1.65 -4.81 12.37
C VAL A 47 0.74 -5.75 13.14
N HIS A 48 1.15 -6.99 13.33
CA HIS A 48 0.36 -7.93 14.10
C HIS A 48 0.36 -7.52 15.59
N PRO A 49 -0.78 -7.56 16.31
CA PRO A 49 -0.85 -7.17 17.72
C PRO A 49 0.10 -7.98 18.63
N ASP A 50 0.31 -9.26 18.30
CA ASP A 50 1.18 -10.16 19.07
C ASP A 50 2.66 -10.13 18.62
N ASP A 51 3.02 -9.30 17.64
CA ASP A 51 4.43 -9.17 17.23
C ASP A 51 5.19 -8.25 18.18
N GLU A 52 5.87 -8.84 19.17
CA GLU A 52 6.65 -8.13 20.20
C GLU A 52 7.67 -7.14 19.62
N ARG A 53 8.15 -7.36 18.39
CA ARG A 53 9.08 -6.45 17.70
C ARG A 53 8.48 -5.07 17.47
N PHE A 54 7.16 -4.98 17.24
CA PHE A 54 6.49 -3.75 16.82
C PHE A 54 5.47 -3.21 17.83
N GLN A 55 5.19 -3.91 18.93
CA GLN A 55 4.21 -3.46 19.93
C GLN A 55 4.47 -2.04 20.44
N HIS A 56 5.74 -1.67 20.61
CA HIS A 56 6.15 -0.34 21.07
C HIS A 56 5.92 0.79 20.03
N LEU A 57 5.57 0.44 18.78
CA LEU A 57 5.24 1.37 17.70
C LEU A 57 3.73 1.52 17.49
N ILE A 58 2.90 0.59 17.97
CA ILE A 58 1.44 0.66 17.81
C ILE A 58 0.91 1.98 18.40
N GLY A 59 0.13 2.72 17.60
CA GLY A 59 -0.41 4.03 17.95
C GLY A 59 0.58 5.20 17.79
N LYS A 60 1.85 4.94 17.47
CA LYS A 60 2.79 5.97 17.01
C LYS A 60 2.64 6.20 15.51
N SER A 61 3.31 7.23 15.02
CA SER A 61 3.34 7.56 13.59
C SER A 61 4.72 7.31 13.00
N VAL A 62 4.75 7.02 11.71
CA VAL A 62 5.95 6.98 10.88
C VAL A 62 5.81 7.99 9.75
N VAL A 63 6.93 8.47 9.23
CA VAL A 63 6.98 9.39 8.11
C VAL A 63 7.12 8.58 6.83
N LEU A 64 6.17 8.75 5.92
CA LEU A 64 6.22 8.15 4.61
C LEU A 64 7.32 8.82 3.77
N PRO A 65 8.39 8.11 3.37
CA PRO A 65 9.44 8.70 2.53
C PRO A 65 8.86 9.22 1.21
N ILE A 66 9.54 10.19 0.58
CA ILE A 66 9.10 10.91 -0.64
C ILE A 66 7.88 11.81 -0.42
N VAL A 67 6.86 11.35 0.30
CA VAL A 67 5.61 12.09 0.55
C VAL A 67 5.71 13.00 1.78
N GLY A 68 6.42 12.59 2.82
CA GLY A 68 6.51 13.32 4.09
C GLY A 68 5.24 13.24 4.96
N ARG A 69 4.23 12.45 4.57
CA ARG A 69 3.01 12.23 5.35
C ARG A 69 3.35 11.48 6.63
N LYS A 70 2.76 11.90 7.76
CA LYS A 70 2.76 11.10 8.98
C LYS A 70 1.61 10.11 8.92
N ILE A 71 1.91 8.82 8.98
CA ILE A 71 0.91 7.74 8.93
C ILE A 71 1.02 6.90 10.21
N PRO A 72 -0.11 6.48 10.82
CA PRO A 72 -0.10 5.69 12.03
C PRO A 72 0.42 4.26 11.80
N VAL A 73 0.99 3.68 12.84
CA VAL A 73 1.20 2.23 12.95
C VAL A 73 0.00 1.62 13.67
N VAL A 74 -0.72 0.73 13.00
CA VAL A 74 -1.96 0.12 13.49
C VAL A 74 -1.78 -1.36 13.78
N ALA A 75 -2.49 -1.87 14.78
CA ALA A 75 -2.50 -3.29 15.12
C ALA A 75 -3.62 -4.00 14.34
N ASP A 76 -3.27 -4.89 13.42
CA ASP A 76 -4.23 -5.65 12.61
C ASP A 76 -3.72 -7.08 12.35
N GLU A 77 -4.58 -8.07 12.55
CA GLU A 77 -4.27 -9.50 12.35
C GLU A 77 -4.01 -9.88 10.88
N TYR A 78 -4.32 -8.99 9.93
CA TYR A 78 -3.95 -9.17 8.53
C TYR A 78 -2.43 -9.22 8.32
N SER A 79 -1.66 -8.50 9.16
CA SER A 79 -0.20 -8.54 9.08
C SER A 79 0.32 -9.86 9.63
N ASP A 80 1.13 -10.57 8.85
CA ASP A 80 1.69 -11.87 9.23
C ASP A 80 3.14 -11.69 9.70
N PRO A 81 3.47 -11.92 10.99
CA PRO A 81 4.82 -11.73 11.53
C PRO A 81 5.91 -12.52 10.81
N GLU A 82 5.55 -13.64 10.17
CA GLU A 82 6.48 -14.55 9.49
C GLU A 82 6.77 -14.13 8.04
N LYS A 83 5.99 -13.20 7.46
CA LYS A 83 6.12 -12.79 6.07
C LYS A 83 6.81 -11.44 5.90
N GLY A 84 7.79 -11.39 4.99
CA GLY A 84 8.51 -10.17 4.66
C GLY A 84 9.21 -9.62 5.91
N SER A 85 8.82 -8.43 6.36
CA SER A 85 9.32 -7.83 7.60
C SER A 85 8.40 -8.06 8.81
N GLY A 86 7.20 -8.60 8.62
CA GLY A 86 6.12 -8.63 9.63
C GLY A 86 5.31 -7.33 9.73
N ALA A 87 5.71 -6.28 9.00
CA ALA A 87 4.99 -5.02 8.89
C ALA A 87 4.59 -4.76 7.44
N VAL A 88 3.33 -4.38 7.23
CA VAL A 88 2.74 -4.23 5.91
C VAL A 88 2.31 -2.78 5.70
N LYS A 89 2.75 -2.17 4.59
CA LYS A 89 2.24 -0.86 4.18
C LYS A 89 0.76 -0.99 3.79
N ILE A 90 -0.08 -0.04 4.19
CA ILE A 90 -1.52 -0.06 3.90
C ILE A 90 -1.85 1.05 2.92
N THR A 91 -2.29 0.65 1.72
CA THR A 91 -2.68 1.56 0.63
C THR A 91 -4.13 1.30 0.19
N PRO A 92 -5.15 1.79 0.94
CA PRO A 92 -6.54 1.33 0.78
C PRO A 92 -7.15 1.53 -0.61
N ALA A 93 -6.69 2.50 -1.39
CA ALA A 93 -7.22 2.75 -2.73
C ALA A 93 -6.67 1.79 -3.82
N HIS A 94 -5.65 0.99 -3.51
CA HIS A 94 -4.87 0.23 -4.51
C HIS A 94 -4.72 -1.27 -4.22
N ASP A 95 -5.24 -1.77 -3.11
CA ASP A 95 -5.29 -3.22 -2.80
C ASP A 95 -6.57 -3.56 -2.03
N PHE A 96 -7.18 -4.70 -2.34
CA PHE A 96 -8.46 -5.10 -1.72
C PHE A 96 -8.32 -5.46 -0.24
N ASN A 97 -7.19 -6.04 0.18
CA ASN A 97 -6.97 -6.36 1.59
C ASN A 97 -6.67 -5.08 2.36
N ASP A 98 -5.82 -4.21 1.81
CA ASP A 98 -5.52 -2.90 2.39
C ASP A 98 -6.79 -2.05 2.54
N PHE A 99 -7.73 -2.18 1.60
CA PHE A 99 -9.04 -1.51 1.68
C PHE A 99 -9.84 -1.97 2.90
N GLU A 100 -9.87 -3.28 3.19
CA GLU A 100 -10.57 -3.82 4.35
C GLU A 100 -9.87 -3.48 5.67
N VAL A 101 -8.53 -3.48 5.71
CA VAL A 101 -7.75 -2.93 6.85
C VAL A 101 -8.08 -1.45 7.04
N GLY A 102 -8.09 -0.68 5.95
CA GLY A 102 -8.44 0.74 5.95
C GLY A 102 -9.82 1.00 6.53
N LYS A 103 -10.83 0.19 6.19
CA LYS A 103 -12.16 0.28 6.79
C LYS A 103 -12.16 -0.01 8.29
N ARG A 104 -11.50 -1.08 8.73
CA ARG A 104 -11.44 -1.45 10.17
C ARG A 104 -10.81 -0.35 11.01
N HIS A 105 -9.78 0.30 10.48
CA HIS A 105 -9.02 1.35 11.15
C HIS A 105 -9.41 2.79 10.77
N GLN A 106 -10.48 2.97 9.97
CA GLN A 106 -10.98 4.27 9.52
C GLN A 106 -9.89 5.13 8.82
N LEU A 107 -9.05 4.46 8.02
CA LEU A 107 -7.97 5.11 7.28
C LEU A 107 -8.51 5.76 5.99
N PRO A 108 -7.97 6.92 5.59
CA PRO A 108 -8.31 7.51 4.30
C PRO A 108 -7.86 6.60 3.15
N ALA A 109 -8.62 6.63 2.05
CA ALA A 109 -8.28 5.94 0.82
C ALA A 109 -7.78 6.96 -0.21
N ILE A 110 -6.46 7.10 -0.33
CA ILE A 110 -5.84 8.09 -1.22
C ILE A 110 -5.57 7.45 -2.58
N ASN A 111 -6.34 7.85 -3.60
CA ASN A 111 -6.07 7.42 -4.96
C ASN A 111 -4.89 8.21 -5.54
N ILE A 112 -3.86 7.53 -6.03
CA ILE A 112 -2.63 8.12 -6.61
C ILE A 112 -2.44 7.73 -8.07
N LEU A 113 -3.39 7.01 -8.67
CA LEU A 113 -3.33 6.59 -10.07
C LEU A 113 -4.52 7.19 -10.85
N THR A 114 -4.32 7.45 -12.14
CA THR A 114 -5.40 7.68 -13.10
C THR A 114 -5.99 6.35 -13.59
N VAL A 115 -7.07 6.41 -14.37
CA VAL A 115 -7.67 5.22 -15.01
C VAL A 115 -6.72 4.56 -16.03
N GLU A 116 -5.76 5.32 -16.56
CA GLU A 116 -4.66 4.82 -17.40
C GLU A 116 -3.45 4.34 -16.59
N ALA A 117 -3.55 4.33 -15.26
CA ALA A 117 -2.50 3.95 -14.32
C ALA A 117 -1.22 4.82 -14.41
N ALA A 118 -1.40 6.10 -14.77
CA ALA A 118 -0.38 7.12 -14.56
C ALA A 118 -0.47 7.65 -13.12
N VAL A 119 0.66 8.03 -12.53
CA VAL A 119 0.70 8.65 -11.20
C VAL A 119 0.02 10.02 -11.23
N LYS A 120 -0.80 10.31 -10.23
CA LYS A 120 -1.56 11.57 -10.09
C LYS A 120 -1.37 12.17 -8.69
N LEU A 121 -0.46 13.12 -8.58
CA LEU A 121 -0.11 13.84 -7.34
C LEU A 121 -0.47 15.31 -7.43
N LYS A 122 -0.28 15.93 -8.60
CA LYS A 122 -0.56 17.34 -8.82
C LYS A 122 -2.07 17.58 -8.85
N ASP A 123 -2.51 18.63 -8.16
CA ASP A 123 -3.93 19.00 -8.00
C ASP A 123 -4.79 17.85 -7.42
N ASN A 124 -4.17 16.92 -6.68
CA ASN A 124 -4.86 15.83 -5.99
C ASN A 124 -5.04 16.22 -4.52
N GLU A 125 -6.25 16.67 -4.17
CA GLU A 125 -6.56 17.17 -2.83
C GLU A 125 -6.35 16.11 -1.75
N ASP A 126 -6.75 14.86 -2.00
CA ASP A 126 -6.57 13.74 -1.05
C ASP A 126 -5.09 13.45 -0.80
N PHE A 127 -4.27 13.50 -1.86
CA PHE A 127 -2.83 13.32 -1.73
C PHE A 127 -2.18 14.48 -0.96
N LEU A 128 -2.53 15.71 -1.31
CA LEU A 128 -1.93 16.93 -0.76
C LEU A 128 -2.42 17.27 0.66
N ALA A 129 -3.51 16.65 1.11
CA ALA A 129 -4.10 16.89 2.43
C ALA A 129 -3.07 16.74 3.56
N GLY A 130 -2.86 17.82 4.31
CA GLY A 130 -1.96 17.83 5.47
C GLY A 130 -0.47 17.77 5.15
N LEU A 131 -0.07 17.91 3.87
CA LEU A 131 1.32 17.94 3.47
C LEU A 131 1.88 19.37 3.42
N GLU A 132 3.13 19.51 3.87
CA GLU A 132 3.92 20.71 3.63
C GLU A 132 4.80 20.49 2.39
N ALA A 133 4.61 21.33 1.37
CA ALA A 133 5.40 21.27 0.14
C ALA A 133 6.71 22.06 0.33
N THR A 134 7.79 21.38 0.70
CA THR A 134 9.14 21.97 0.55
C THR A 134 9.52 22.00 -0.93
N PRO A 135 10.35 22.95 -1.39
CA PRO A 135 10.75 23.02 -2.80
C PRO A 135 11.35 21.72 -3.34
N GLU A 136 12.13 21.02 -2.52
CA GLU A 136 12.77 19.74 -2.88
C GLU A 136 11.71 18.65 -3.04
N ARG A 137 10.74 18.60 -2.12
CA ARG A 137 9.67 17.61 -2.16
C ARG A 137 8.72 17.85 -3.32
N GLN A 138 8.37 19.10 -3.57
CA GLN A 138 7.55 19.49 -4.71
C GLN A 138 8.21 19.10 -6.02
N ALA A 139 9.53 19.34 -6.17
CA ALA A 139 10.26 18.94 -7.37
C ALA A 139 10.18 17.42 -7.60
N VAL A 140 10.34 16.61 -6.55
CA VAL A 140 10.19 15.15 -6.65
C VAL A 140 8.76 14.74 -7.02
N TRP A 141 7.74 15.40 -6.47
CA TRP A 141 6.35 15.11 -6.83
C TRP A 141 6.03 15.47 -8.29
N ASP A 142 6.47 16.65 -8.74
CA ASP A 142 6.30 17.09 -10.14
C ASP A 142 6.99 16.15 -11.12
N GLU A 143 8.12 15.59 -10.71
CA GLU A 143 8.89 14.61 -11.46
C GLU A 143 8.27 13.20 -11.53
N LEU A 144 7.34 12.89 -10.61
CA LEU A 144 6.62 11.61 -10.55
C LEU A 144 5.23 11.71 -11.18
N ASP A 145 4.58 12.87 -11.10
CA ASP A 145 3.27 13.12 -11.67
C ASP A 145 3.24 12.82 -13.19
N GLY A 146 2.18 12.14 -13.63
CA GLY A 146 1.98 11.75 -15.03
C GLY A 146 2.81 10.57 -15.52
N LEU A 147 3.75 10.04 -14.73
CA LEU A 147 4.50 8.83 -15.12
C LEU A 147 3.62 7.58 -15.08
N ASP A 148 3.78 6.70 -16.08
CA ASP A 148 3.24 5.34 -16.00
C ASP A 148 3.76 4.62 -14.74
N ARG A 149 2.89 3.83 -14.09
CA ARG A 149 3.20 3.13 -12.84
C ARG A 149 4.50 2.31 -12.85
N PHE A 150 4.87 1.70 -13.98
CA PHE A 150 6.10 0.91 -14.04
C PHE A 150 7.35 1.78 -14.15
N VAL A 151 7.23 2.96 -14.75
CA VAL A 151 8.29 3.97 -14.80
C VAL A 151 8.43 4.62 -13.42
N ALA A 152 7.31 5.01 -12.81
CA ALA A 152 7.28 5.55 -11.45
C ALA A 152 7.87 4.57 -10.43
N ARG A 153 7.56 3.28 -10.54
CA ARG A 153 8.14 2.22 -9.69
C ARG A 153 9.66 2.25 -9.69
N LYS A 154 10.30 2.29 -10.86
CA LYS A 154 11.76 2.33 -10.98
C LYS A 154 12.33 3.58 -10.31
N LYS A 155 11.75 4.74 -10.62
CA LYS A 155 12.18 6.02 -10.08
C LYS A 155 12.03 6.10 -8.56
N ILE A 156 10.94 5.57 -8.01
CA ILE A 156 10.71 5.49 -6.56
C ILE A 156 11.77 4.61 -5.90
N VAL A 157 12.09 3.44 -6.46
CA VAL A 157 13.16 2.59 -5.91
C VAL A 157 14.50 3.33 -5.90
N GLU A 158 14.85 4.03 -6.98
CA GLU A 158 16.07 4.85 -7.06
C GLU A 158 16.09 5.96 -6.01
N LEU A 159 14.96 6.67 -5.82
CA LEU A 159 14.83 7.71 -4.78
C LEU A 159 14.95 7.14 -3.36
N MET A 160 14.37 5.97 -3.12
CA MET A 160 14.45 5.28 -1.83
C MET A 160 15.87 4.80 -1.54
N GLU A 161 16.59 4.29 -2.54
CA GLU A 161 18.00 3.91 -2.43
C GLU A 161 18.89 5.13 -2.16
N ALA A 162 18.74 6.20 -2.95
CA ALA A 162 19.50 7.43 -2.79
C ALA A 162 19.27 8.09 -1.41
N GLY A 163 18.06 7.95 -0.85
CA GLY A 163 17.73 8.44 0.49
C GLY A 163 18.14 7.50 1.64
N GLY A 164 18.72 6.33 1.37
CA GLY A 164 19.04 5.32 2.38
C GLY A 164 17.82 4.60 2.98
N PHE A 165 16.64 4.79 2.39
CA PHE A 165 15.39 4.15 2.81
C PHE A 165 15.20 2.75 2.24
N LEU A 166 15.99 2.33 1.23
CA LEU A 166 16.00 0.96 0.76
C LEU A 166 16.91 0.09 1.63
N ASP A 167 16.36 -0.96 2.23
CA ASP A 167 17.10 -1.93 3.05
C ASP A 167 17.71 -3.03 2.19
N LYS A 168 16.85 -3.74 1.45
CA LYS A 168 17.24 -4.83 0.56
C LYS A 168 16.19 -5.08 -0.50
N VAL A 169 16.61 -5.80 -1.54
CA VAL A 169 15.75 -6.27 -2.64
C VAL A 169 15.89 -7.79 -2.70
N GLU A 170 14.76 -8.50 -2.60
CA GLU A 170 14.72 -9.96 -2.63
C GLU A 170 13.98 -10.44 -3.89
N PRO A 171 14.54 -11.36 -4.68
CA PRO A 171 13.81 -12.00 -5.77
C PRO A 171 12.56 -12.71 -5.22
N HIS A 172 11.39 -12.39 -5.77
CA HIS A 172 10.12 -12.90 -5.26
C HIS A 172 9.20 -13.30 -6.40
N ARG A 173 8.91 -14.60 -6.47
CA ARG A 173 7.95 -15.14 -7.44
C ARG A 173 6.56 -15.10 -6.84
N HIS A 174 5.64 -14.42 -7.51
CA HIS A 174 4.28 -14.22 -7.02
C HIS A 174 3.26 -14.29 -8.14
N ALA A 175 2.01 -14.53 -7.77
CA ALA A 175 0.89 -14.58 -8.70
C ALA A 175 0.32 -13.17 -8.89
N VAL A 176 0.30 -12.69 -10.14
CA VAL A 176 -0.28 -11.40 -10.50
C VAL A 176 -1.55 -11.61 -11.31
N PRO A 177 -2.67 -10.95 -10.95
CA PRO A 177 -3.89 -10.99 -11.75
C PRO A 177 -3.66 -10.24 -13.07
N HIS A 178 -4.06 -10.86 -14.18
CA HIS A 178 -3.93 -10.28 -15.52
C HIS A 178 -5.30 -10.33 -16.19
N GLY A 179 -5.61 -9.31 -16.99
CA GLY A 179 -6.83 -9.25 -17.79
C GLY A 179 -6.89 -10.40 -18.78
N ASP A 180 -8.05 -11.04 -18.88
CA ASP A 180 -8.30 -12.21 -19.74
C ASP A 180 -8.06 -11.93 -21.24
N ARG A 181 -8.40 -10.72 -21.70
CA ARG A 181 -8.30 -10.30 -23.11
C ARG A 181 -6.97 -9.61 -23.41
N GLY A 182 -6.58 -8.66 -22.57
CA GLY A 182 -5.44 -7.78 -22.82
C GLY A 182 -4.11 -8.33 -22.31
N GLY A 183 -4.13 -9.31 -21.41
CA GLY A 183 -2.91 -9.88 -20.81
C GLY A 183 -2.11 -8.87 -19.98
N VAL A 184 -2.66 -7.71 -19.63
CA VAL A 184 -2.03 -6.67 -18.81
C VAL A 184 -2.37 -6.92 -17.33
N PRO A 185 -1.45 -6.68 -16.38
CA PRO A 185 -1.76 -6.73 -14.95
C PRO A 185 -2.97 -5.88 -14.59
N ILE A 186 -3.87 -6.43 -13.78
CA ILE A 186 -5.07 -5.75 -13.29
C ILE A 186 -4.66 -4.80 -12.16
N GLU A 187 -5.06 -3.54 -12.28
CA GLU A 187 -4.89 -2.53 -11.24
C GLU A 187 -6.20 -2.40 -10.43
N PRO A 188 -6.16 -2.61 -9.11
CA PRO A 188 -7.25 -2.20 -8.25
C PRO A 188 -7.42 -0.67 -8.33
N TYR A 189 -8.65 -0.22 -8.54
CA TYR A 189 -8.96 1.19 -8.78
C TYR A 189 -10.26 1.57 -8.07
N LEU A 190 -10.21 2.58 -7.21
CA LEU A 190 -11.37 3.04 -6.45
C LEU A 190 -12.35 3.77 -7.38
N THR A 191 -13.55 3.22 -7.52
CA THR A 191 -14.63 3.82 -8.34
C THR A 191 -15.97 3.65 -7.66
N GLU A 192 -16.88 4.58 -7.92
CA GLU A 192 -18.29 4.38 -7.59
C GLU A 192 -18.88 3.34 -8.54
N GLN A 193 -19.41 2.26 -7.96
CA GLN A 193 -19.98 1.14 -8.71
C GLN A 193 -21.28 0.69 -8.06
N TRP A 194 -22.12 0.06 -8.88
CA TRP A 194 -23.37 -0.54 -8.42
C TRP A 194 -23.14 -2.00 -8.04
N TYR A 195 -23.37 -2.33 -6.78
CA TYR A 195 -23.26 -3.70 -6.27
C TYR A 195 -24.64 -4.25 -5.89
N ALA A 196 -24.88 -5.52 -6.22
CA ALA A 196 -26.02 -6.26 -5.71
C ALA A 196 -25.61 -7.07 -4.47
N ASN A 197 -26.45 -7.09 -3.44
CA ASN A 197 -26.20 -7.89 -2.23
C ASN A 197 -26.46 -9.38 -2.54
N ALA A 198 -25.47 -10.04 -3.14
CA ALA A 198 -25.55 -11.46 -3.53
C ALA A 198 -25.82 -12.37 -2.33
N ALA A 199 -25.27 -12.05 -1.15
CA ALA A 199 -25.50 -12.83 0.06
C ALA A 199 -26.98 -12.85 0.47
N GLU A 200 -27.68 -11.72 0.34
CA GLU A 200 -29.12 -11.64 0.56
C GLU A 200 -29.91 -12.34 -0.55
N LEU A 201 -29.60 -12.02 -1.81
CA LEU A 201 -30.31 -12.53 -2.98
C LEU A 201 -30.18 -14.04 -3.16
N ALA A 202 -29.10 -14.66 -2.69
CA ALA A 202 -28.86 -16.10 -2.79
C ALA A 202 -29.67 -16.91 -1.78
N LYS A 203 -30.16 -16.32 -0.67
CA LYS A 203 -30.84 -17.07 0.41
C LYS A 203 -32.02 -17.92 -0.09
N PRO A 204 -32.94 -17.43 -0.94
CA PRO A 204 -34.08 -18.23 -1.40
C PRO A 204 -33.64 -19.42 -2.27
N ALA A 205 -32.63 -19.22 -3.13
CA ALA A 205 -32.11 -20.27 -4.00
C ALA A 205 -31.40 -21.37 -3.18
N ILE A 206 -30.57 -20.99 -2.21
CA ILE A 206 -29.90 -21.93 -1.30
C ILE A 206 -30.93 -22.73 -0.49
N ALA A 207 -31.99 -22.08 0.00
CA ALA A 207 -33.07 -22.76 0.72
C ALA A 207 -33.77 -23.80 -0.18
N SER A 208 -34.09 -23.45 -1.42
CA SER A 208 -34.71 -24.37 -2.39
C SER A 208 -33.89 -25.64 -2.61
N VAL A 209 -32.56 -25.52 -2.73
CA VAL A 209 -31.65 -26.67 -2.87
C VAL A 209 -31.64 -27.52 -1.59
N ARG A 210 -31.54 -26.89 -0.42
CA ARG A 210 -31.54 -27.60 0.88
C ARG A 210 -32.84 -28.35 1.16
N GLU A 211 -33.95 -27.81 0.68
CA GLU A 211 -35.30 -28.39 0.84
C GLU A 211 -35.65 -29.39 -0.27
N GLY A 212 -34.77 -29.62 -1.26
CA GLY A 212 -35.02 -30.56 -2.35
C GLY A 212 -36.11 -30.14 -3.32
N ARG A 213 -36.38 -28.83 -3.45
CA ARG A 213 -37.34 -28.27 -4.42
C ARG A 213 -36.76 -28.12 -5.84
N THR A 214 -35.49 -28.52 -6.01
CA THR A 214 -34.70 -28.54 -7.26
C THR A 214 -33.75 -29.72 -7.24
#